data_AF-A0A3N5QDU2-F1
#
_entry.id   AF-A0A3N5QDU2-F1
#
_cell.length_a   1.000
_cell.length_b   1.000
_cell.length_c   1.000
_cell.angle_alpha   90.00
_cell.angle_beta   90.00
_cell.angle_gamma   90.00
#
_symmetry.space_group_name_H-M   'P 1'
#
loop_
_entity.id
_entity.type
_entity.pdbx_description
1 polymer ?
#
loop_
_entity_poly.entity_id
_entity_poly.type
_entity_poly.pdbx_seq_one_letter_code
_entity_poly.pdbx_strand_id
1 'polypeptide(L)'
;MKFTNMKLTGLLAGTVLTIASFGVYAGESHIAQAIKDAEAAAKATEGKIIAEHAETAKTHAKVADEHLDAGIKSLNDAIESGKLRHADLAKKAAEEAVTHLKAAQ
;
A
#
# COMPACT_ATOMS: atom_id res chain seq x y z
N MET A 1 -42.64 35.70 -39.31
CA MET A 1 -41.56 34.73 -39.62
C MET A 1 -40.35 35.12 -38.76
N LYS A 2 -40.18 34.48 -37.59
CA LYS A 2 -39.27 33.35 -37.30
C LYS A 2 -37.82 33.77 -36.94
N PHE A 3 -37.57 33.70 -35.62
CA PHE A 3 -36.41 33.15 -34.89
C PHE A 3 -34.95 33.61 -35.17
N THR A 4 -34.41 34.24 -34.13
CA THR A 4 -33.17 33.90 -33.40
C THR A 4 -31.81 34.12 -34.06
N ASN A 5 -31.11 35.17 -33.59
CA ASN A 5 -29.66 35.31 -33.68
C ASN A 5 -28.99 34.45 -32.60
N MET A 6 -28.53 33.26 -32.98
CA MET A 6 -27.63 32.42 -32.18
C MET A 6 -26.28 32.37 -32.88
N LYS A 7 -25.31 33.18 -32.42
CA LYS A 7 -23.90 32.96 -32.75
C LYS A 7 -23.21 32.28 -31.58
N LEU A 8 -23.15 30.96 -31.73
CA LEU A 8 -22.26 30.03 -31.08
C LEU A 8 -20.81 30.54 -31.19
N THR A 9 -20.23 30.99 -30.09
CA THR A 9 -18.77 31.00 -29.91
C THR A 9 -18.50 30.28 -28.59
N GLY A 10 -18.56 28.95 -28.68
CA GLY A 10 -18.18 28.06 -27.59
C GLY A 10 -16.69 28.19 -27.34
N LEU A 11 -16.35 28.74 -26.18
CA LEU A 11 -15.02 28.70 -25.62
C LEU A 11 -15.14 28.05 -24.24
N LEU A 12 -14.14 27.24 -23.90
CA LEU A 12 -14.01 26.37 -22.71
C LEU A 12 -14.37 24.89 -22.94
N ALA A 13 -13.87 24.32 -24.04
CA ALA A 13 -13.48 22.91 -24.07
C ALA A 13 -12.15 22.79 -23.31
N GLY A 14 -12.24 22.51 -22.01
CA GLY A 14 -11.09 22.41 -21.11
C GLY A 14 -11.36 21.52 -19.92
N THR A 15 -12.19 20.49 -20.07
CA THR A 15 -12.29 19.43 -19.05
C THR A 15 -11.22 18.40 -19.35
N VAL A 16 -10.12 18.59 -18.62
CA VAL A 16 -9.03 17.64 -18.40
C VAL A 16 -9.57 16.21 -18.39
N LEU A 17 -9.05 15.41 -19.32
CA LEU A 17 -9.17 13.96 -19.32
C LEU A 17 -8.41 13.44 -18.09
N THR A 18 -9.05 13.40 -16.93
CA THR A 18 -8.53 12.66 -15.79
C THR A 18 -8.71 11.18 -16.09
N ILE A 19 -7.66 10.59 -16.65
CA ILE A 19 -7.47 9.15 -16.67
C ILE A 19 -7.35 8.73 -15.20
N ALA A 20 -8.48 8.43 -14.57
CA ALA A 20 -8.51 7.61 -13.38
C ALA A 20 -8.13 6.20 -13.83
N SER A 21 -6.83 5.94 -13.90
CA SER A 21 -6.32 4.58 -13.82
C SER A 21 -6.75 4.08 -12.45
N PHE A 22 -7.88 3.38 -12.41
CA PHE A 22 -8.27 2.56 -11.29
C PHE A 22 -7.14 1.55 -11.09
N GLY A 23 -6.21 1.88 -10.19
CA GLY A 23 -5.37 0.86 -9.58
C GLY A 23 -6.33 -0.19 -9.05
N VAL A 24 -6.12 -1.43 -9.46
CA VAL A 24 -6.72 -2.59 -8.79
C VAL A 24 -6.52 -2.35 -7.30
N TYR A 25 -7.61 -2.15 -6.56
CA TYR A 25 -7.57 -2.01 -5.12
C TYR A 25 -7.19 -3.38 -4.57
N ALA A 26 -5.89 -3.66 -4.55
CA ALA A 26 -5.34 -4.66 -3.66
C ALA A 26 -5.86 -4.30 -2.27
N GLY A 27 -6.37 -5.29 -1.52
CA GLY A 27 -6.87 -5.07 -0.17
C GLY A 27 -5.89 -4.24 0.64
N GLU A 28 -6.44 -3.44 1.57
CA GLU A 28 -5.62 -2.50 2.32
C GLU A 28 -4.52 -3.24 3.09
N SER A 29 -3.34 -2.67 2.99
CA SER A 29 -2.06 -3.20 3.40
C SER A 29 -2.01 -3.44 4.92
N HIS A 30 -1.31 -4.46 5.44
CA HIS A 30 -1.27 -4.69 6.90
C HIS A 30 -0.67 -3.49 7.65
N ILE A 31 0.34 -2.83 7.08
CA ILE A 31 0.88 -1.59 7.64
C ILE A 31 -0.16 -0.47 7.61
N ALA A 32 -0.91 -0.33 6.51
CA ALA A 32 -1.95 0.71 6.40
C ALA A 32 -3.08 0.50 7.40
N GLN A 33 -3.55 -0.75 7.59
CA GLN A 33 -4.54 -1.06 8.63
C GLN A 33 -4.00 -0.80 10.04
N ALA A 34 -2.75 -1.20 10.32
CA ALA A 34 -2.12 -0.93 11.60
C ALA A 34 -2.07 0.58 11.91
N ILE A 35 -1.68 1.40 10.93
CA ILE A 35 -1.64 2.86 11.05
C ILE A 35 -3.04 3.43 11.28
N LYS A 36 -4.02 2.99 10.48
CA LYS A 36 -5.41 3.46 10.57
C LYS A 36 -6.00 3.24 11.97
N ASP A 37 -5.84 2.04 12.52
CA ASP A 37 -6.32 1.73 13.87
C ASP A 37 -5.50 2.46 14.95
N ALA A 38 -4.18 2.57 14.79
CA ALA A 38 -3.35 3.34 15.73
C ALA A 38 -3.75 4.83 15.77
N GLU A 39 -4.07 5.42 14.61
CA GLU A 39 -4.59 6.79 14.54
C GLU A 39 -5.98 6.91 15.18
N ALA A 40 -6.86 5.93 15.00
CA ALA A 40 -8.16 5.91 15.64
C ALA A 40 -8.03 5.83 17.16
N ALA A 41 -7.15 4.96 17.67
CA ALA A 41 -6.82 4.87 19.10
C ALA A 41 -6.28 6.21 19.63
N ALA A 42 -5.38 6.87 18.90
CA ALA A 42 -4.77 8.15 19.31
C ALA A 42 -5.78 9.32 19.37
N LYS A 43 -6.87 9.25 18.60
CA LYS A 43 -7.93 10.27 18.57
C LYS A 43 -9.07 9.98 19.55
N ALA A 44 -9.14 8.77 20.09
CA ALA A 44 -10.20 8.36 21.01
C ALA A 44 -9.96 8.87 22.43
N THR A 45 -11.06 9.13 23.16
CA THR A 45 -11.03 9.63 24.54
C THR A 45 -11.48 8.58 25.56
N GLU A 46 -12.29 7.61 25.14
CA GLU A 46 -12.75 6.53 26.01
C GLU A 46 -11.75 5.36 26.02
N GLY A 47 -11.27 5.00 27.21
CA GLY A 47 -10.24 3.97 27.38
C GLY A 47 -10.56 2.62 26.73
N LYS A 48 -11.84 2.22 26.70
CA LYS A 48 -12.28 1.00 26.03
C LYS A 48 -12.06 1.06 24.51
N ILE A 49 -12.43 2.17 23.87
CA ILE A 49 -12.27 2.38 22.42
C ILE A 49 -10.80 2.49 22.05
N ILE A 50 -9.99 3.16 22.89
CA ILE A 50 -8.53 3.22 22.73
C ILE A 50 -7.95 1.81 22.71
N ALA A 51 -8.32 0.97 23.68
CA ALA A 51 -7.83 -0.40 23.78
C ALA A 51 -8.24 -1.26 22.57
N GLU A 52 -9.50 -1.19 22.13
CA GLU A 52 -10.00 -1.97 20.98
C GLU A 52 -9.24 -1.65 19.68
N HIS A 53 -9.05 -0.37 19.36
CA HIS A 53 -8.27 0.03 18.19
C HIS A 53 -6.78 -0.30 18.36
N ALA A 54 -6.20 -0.11 19.54
CA ALA A 54 -4.79 -0.45 19.78
C ALA A 54 -4.51 -1.96 19.63
N GLU A 55 -5.42 -2.83 20.08
CA GLU A 55 -5.32 -4.29 19.89
C GLU A 55 -5.40 -4.69 18.41
N THR A 56 -6.29 -4.04 17.65
CA THR A 56 -6.43 -4.26 16.21
C THR A 56 -5.18 -3.79 15.46
N ALA A 57 -4.69 -2.58 15.78
CA ALA A 57 -3.45 -2.05 15.24
C ALA A 57 -2.26 -2.98 15.50
N LYS A 58 -2.13 -3.47 16.74
CA LYS A 58 -1.08 -4.41 17.14
C LYS A 58 -1.17 -5.73 16.36
N THR A 59 -2.37 -6.23 16.11
CA THR A 59 -2.58 -7.47 15.36
C THR A 59 -2.06 -7.32 13.93
N HIS A 60 -2.44 -6.24 13.24
CA HIS A 60 -1.93 -5.95 11.90
C HIS A 60 -0.43 -5.68 11.87
N ALA A 61 0.08 -4.90 12.82
CA ALA A 61 1.51 -4.63 12.94
C ALA A 61 2.32 -5.92 13.12
N LYS A 62 1.81 -6.88 13.89
CA LYS A 62 2.48 -8.18 14.09
C LYS A 62 2.56 -9.00 12.80
N VAL A 63 1.49 -9.02 12.00
CA VAL A 63 1.53 -9.74 10.71
C VAL A 63 2.51 -9.06 9.75
N ALA A 64 2.53 -7.72 9.71
CA ALA A 64 3.52 -6.98 8.95
C ALA A 64 4.96 -7.32 9.40
N ASP A 65 5.20 -7.35 10.72
CA ASP A 65 6.49 -7.68 11.34
C ASP A 65 6.98 -9.08 10.95
N GLU A 66 6.11 -10.11 11.02
CA GLU A 66 6.44 -11.48 10.60
C GLU A 66 6.88 -11.56 9.13
N HIS A 67 6.25 -10.78 8.25
CA HIS A 67 6.64 -10.69 6.85
C HIS A 67 7.90 -9.84 6.63
N LEU A 68 8.12 -8.78 7.40
CA LEU A 68 9.37 -8.02 7.35
C LEU A 68 10.57 -8.88 7.77
N ASP A 69 10.44 -9.65 8.85
CA ASP A 69 11.46 -10.59 9.32
C ASP A 69 11.79 -11.65 8.26
N ALA A 70 10.76 -12.25 7.66
CA ALA A 70 10.94 -13.20 6.57
C ALA A 70 11.62 -12.56 5.35
N GLY A 71 11.23 -11.34 4.98
CA GLY A 71 11.84 -10.58 3.89
C GLY A 71 13.31 -10.26 4.16
N ILE A 72 13.66 -9.84 5.38
CA ILE A 72 15.04 -9.58 5.80
C ILE A 72 15.88 -10.85 5.72
N LYS A 73 15.34 -11.99 6.17
CA LYS A 73 16.02 -13.28 6.06
C LYS A 73 16.31 -13.63 4.60
N SER A 74 15.32 -13.52 3.70
CA SER A 74 15.52 -13.78 2.27
C SER A 74 16.54 -12.80 1.63
N LEU A 75 16.59 -11.54 2.08
CA LEU A 75 17.63 -10.60 1.63
C LEU A 75 19.03 -11.01 2.10
N ASN A 76 19.17 -11.52 3.33
CA ASN A 76 20.44 -12.05 3.82
C ASN A 76 20.90 -13.25 2.97
N ASP A 77 20.00 -14.17 2.67
CA ASP A 77 20.28 -15.33 1.81
C ASP A 77 20.68 -14.89 0.38
N ALA A 78 20.03 -13.86 -0.15
CA ALA A 78 20.38 -13.25 -1.44
C ALA A 78 21.78 -12.64 -1.43
N ILE A 79 22.13 -11.92 -0.36
CA ILE A 79 23.47 -11.32 -0.17
C ILE A 79 24.54 -12.40 -0.07
N GLU A 80 24.32 -13.45 0.72
CA GLU A 80 25.27 -14.55 0.89
C GLU A 80 25.50 -15.28 -0.45
N SER A 81 24.42 -15.69 -1.11
CA SER A 81 24.49 -16.36 -2.41
C SER A 81 25.16 -15.48 -3.47
N GLY A 82 24.88 -14.17 -3.46
CA GLY A 82 25.50 -13.21 -4.36
C GLY A 82 27.01 -13.08 -4.13
N LYS A 83 27.47 -13.02 -2.88
CA LYS A 83 28.91 -13.01 -2.52
C LYS A 83 29.62 -14.28 -2.98
N LEU A 84 28.94 -15.42 -2.97
CA LEU A 84 29.44 -16.71 -3.47
C LEU A 84 29.35 -16.85 -5.01
N ARG A 85 28.90 -15.80 -5.72
CA ARG A 85 28.66 -15.79 -7.18
C ARG A 85 27.62 -16.83 -7.64
N HIS A 86 26.72 -17.25 -6.76
CA HIS A 86 25.57 -18.11 -7.07
C HIS A 86 24.38 -17.27 -7.55
N ALA A 87 24.47 -16.72 -8.76
CA ALA A 87 23.51 -15.72 -9.27
C ALA A 87 22.05 -16.19 -9.25
N ASP A 88 21.76 -17.44 -9.61
CA ASP A 88 20.39 -17.97 -9.64
C ASP A 88 19.77 -18.08 -8.24
N LEU A 89 20.55 -18.52 -7.24
CA LEU A 89 20.11 -18.60 -5.85
C LEU A 89 19.90 -17.20 -5.26
N ALA A 90 20.83 -16.28 -5.56
CA ALA A 90 20.70 -14.89 -5.13
C ALA A 90 19.43 -14.24 -5.68
N LYS A 91 19.14 -14.47 -6.96
CA LYS A 91 17.92 -13.96 -7.60
C LYS A 91 16.66 -14.55 -6.97
N LYS A 92 16.61 -15.86 -6.76
CA LYS A 92 15.46 -16.52 -6.14
C LYS A 92 15.19 -15.98 -4.73
N ALA A 93 16.22 -15.85 -3.91
CA ALA A 93 16.10 -15.30 -2.56
C ALA A 93 15.63 -13.82 -2.60
N ALA A 94 16.08 -13.03 -3.56
CA ALA A 94 15.58 -11.67 -3.75
C ALA A 94 14.08 -11.63 -4.19
N GLU A 95 13.62 -12.58 -5.01
CA GLU A 95 12.21 -12.71 -5.39
C GLU A 95 11.32 -13.11 -4.18
N GLU A 96 11.81 -14.00 -3.33
CA GLU A 96 11.15 -14.36 -2.06
C GLU A 96 11.07 -13.16 -1.11
N ALA A 97 12.14 -12.37 -1.00
CA ALA A 97 12.13 -11.14 -0.24
C ALA A 97 11.07 -10.16 -0.75
N VAL A 98 10.97 -9.95 -2.06
CA VAL A 98 9.93 -9.08 -2.66
C VAL A 98 8.53 -9.58 -2.32
N THR A 99 8.31 -10.89 -2.34
CA THR A 99 7.01 -11.48 -1.99
C THR A 99 6.63 -11.16 -0.55
N HIS A 100 7.55 -11.39 0.39
CA HIS A 100 7.32 -11.08 1.80
C HIS A 100 7.14 -9.59 2.07
N LEU A 101 7.98 -8.73 1.50
CA LEU A 101 7.87 -7.28 1.70
C LEU A 101 6.56 -6.70 1.15
N LYS A 102 6.02 -7.26 0.08
CA LYS A 102 4.69 -6.90 -0.44
C LYS A 102 3.55 -7.40 0.44
N ALA A 103 3.71 -8.56 1.09
CA ALA A 103 2.72 -9.10 2.02
C ALA A 103 2.75 -8.39 3.38
N ALA A 104 3.92 -7.89 3.80
CA ALA A 104 4.03 -7.01 4.94
C ALA A 104 3.31 -5.69 4.70
N GLN A 105 3.39 -5.19 3.46
CA GLN A 105 2.84 -3.91 3.09
C GLN A 105 1.36 -3.93 3.37
#